data_AF-A0A7C5EEB7-F1
#
_entry.id   AF-A0A7C5EEB7-F1
#
_cell.length_a   1.000
_cell.length_b   1.000
_cell.length_c   1.000
_cell.angle_alpha   90.00
_cell.angle_beta   90.00
_cell.angle_gamma   90.00
#
_symmetry.space_group_name_H-M   'P 1'
#
loop_
_entity.id
_entity.type
_entity.pdbx_description
1 polymer ?
#
loop_
_entity_poly.entity_id
_entity_poly.type
_entity_poly.pdbx_seq_one_letter_code
_entity_poly.pdbx_strand_id
1 'polypeptide(L)'
;MEILPKETAEHYKIIPLKKLGEKIQIGAVFPEDFQVKEVLKFLEKQKKISFDVVLISSSNFKELLKKYEEAKKELAKVVETMEKEVKKVLPEISITEEGRLTEAPPVVKAIETILKYAIEGSASDIHLEPLPKESIVRFRILGKLTKTLTFPVQIHAALVARIKILANLRIDETRIPQDGRFSFVFEGRKIDLRVSTFPTSYGEKVVLRILDPQKGLKKVEELGLKGKNLEIFQKAIQRPYGMILITGPTG
;
A
#
# COMPACT_ATOMS: atom_id res chain seq x y z
N MET A 1 -7.41 11.56 0.44
CA MET A 1 -6.79 12.86 0.77
C MET A 1 -5.56 13.26 -0.07
N GLU A 2 -5.26 12.68 -1.25
CA GLU A 2 -4.36 13.40 -2.20
C GLU A 2 -5.13 14.06 -3.35
N ILE A 3 -6.31 13.54 -3.68
CA ILE A 3 -7.23 14.24 -4.57
C ILE A 3 -7.67 15.57 -3.95
N LEU A 4 -7.72 15.60 -2.62
CA LEU A 4 -8.25 16.71 -1.83
C LEU A 4 -7.33 16.91 -0.62
N PRO A 5 -6.57 18.02 -0.57
CA PRO A 5 -5.78 18.41 0.60
C PRO A 5 -6.65 18.50 1.85
N LYS A 6 -6.04 18.35 3.03
CA LYS A 6 -6.76 18.38 4.29
C LYS A 6 -7.45 19.73 4.49
N GLU A 7 -6.75 20.85 4.23
CA GLU A 7 -7.34 22.17 4.38
C GLU A 7 -8.56 22.35 3.47
N THR A 8 -8.47 21.85 2.24
CA THR A 8 -9.58 21.87 1.28
C THR A 8 -10.76 21.01 1.74
N ALA A 9 -10.48 19.82 2.31
CA ALA A 9 -11.51 18.91 2.80
C ALA A 9 -12.27 19.52 3.98
N GLU A 10 -11.56 20.16 4.91
CA GLU A 10 -12.14 20.82 6.09
C GLU A 10 -12.89 22.11 5.72
N HIS A 11 -12.29 22.96 4.90
CA HIS A 11 -12.87 24.25 4.51
C HIS A 11 -14.17 24.09 3.73
N TYR A 12 -14.17 23.22 2.71
CA TYR A 12 -15.34 22.98 1.86
C TYR A 12 -16.24 21.84 2.39
N LYS A 13 -15.89 21.22 3.52
CA LYS A 13 -16.61 20.08 4.12
C LYS A 13 -16.91 18.97 3.11
N ILE A 14 -15.88 18.62 2.33
CA ILE A 14 -15.93 17.57 1.32
C ILE A 14 -14.90 16.49 1.62
N ILE A 15 -15.26 15.22 1.43
CA ILE A 15 -14.39 14.10 1.76
C ILE A 15 -14.51 12.99 0.70
N PRO A 16 -13.39 12.41 0.23
CA PRO A 16 -13.45 11.27 -0.67
C PRO A 16 -13.98 10.03 0.06
N LEU A 17 -14.98 9.39 -0.54
CA LEU A 17 -15.62 8.19 0.02
C LEU A 17 -15.09 6.92 -0.64
N LYS A 18 -15.21 6.82 -1.97
CA LYS A 18 -14.78 5.65 -2.73
C LYS A 18 -14.46 6.01 -4.18
N LYS A 19 -13.67 5.18 -4.84
CA LYS A 19 -13.44 5.26 -6.28
C LYS A 19 -14.46 4.37 -7.00
N LEU A 20 -15.11 4.91 -8.03
CA LEU A 20 -16.12 4.24 -8.87
C LEU A 20 -15.62 4.29 -10.33
N GLY A 21 -14.78 3.34 -10.71
CA GLY A 21 -14.17 3.30 -12.05
C GLY A 21 -13.27 4.52 -12.30
N GLU A 22 -13.61 5.32 -13.31
CA GLU A 22 -12.93 6.59 -13.64
C GLU A 22 -13.40 7.77 -12.77
N LYS A 23 -14.49 7.59 -12.02
CA LYS A 23 -15.04 8.62 -11.14
C LYS A 23 -14.61 8.40 -9.70
N ILE A 24 -14.55 9.48 -8.93
CA ILE A 24 -14.33 9.43 -7.49
C ILE A 24 -15.56 10.00 -6.80
N GLN A 25 -16.17 9.20 -5.93
CA GLN A 25 -17.30 9.65 -5.15
C GLN A 25 -16.82 10.53 -4.00
N ILE A 26 -17.30 11.76 -3.96
CA ILE A 26 -17.03 12.76 -2.94
C ILE A 26 -18.30 12.96 -2.11
N GLY A 27 -18.20 12.77 -0.80
CA GLY A 27 -19.24 13.19 0.13
C GLY A 27 -19.10 14.67 0.42
N ALA A 28 -20.14 15.45 0.17
CA ALA A 28 -20.19 16.88 0.50
C ALA A 28 -21.33 17.15 1.49
N VAL A 29 -21.06 17.99 2.50
CA VAL A 29 -22.12 18.45 3.41
C VAL A 29 -23.06 19.43 2.70
N PHE A 30 -22.53 20.24 1.78
CA PHE A 30 -23.28 21.21 0.98
C PHE A 30 -22.97 21.03 -0.52
N PRO A 31 -23.54 20.01 -1.19
CA PRO A 31 -23.24 19.69 -2.59
C PRO A 31 -23.70 20.77 -3.57
N GLU A 32 -24.68 21.59 -3.20
CA GLU A 32 -25.21 22.66 -4.04
C GLU A 32 -24.40 23.96 -4.01
N ASP A 33 -23.49 24.09 -3.04
CA ASP A 33 -22.63 25.27 -2.87
C ASP A 33 -21.78 25.51 -4.12
N PHE A 34 -21.81 26.75 -4.62
CA PHE A 34 -21.05 27.16 -5.79
C PHE A 34 -19.54 26.94 -5.60
N GLN A 35 -19.01 27.23 -4.40
CA GLN A 35 -17.58 27.09 -4.12
C GLN A 35 -17.14 25.62 -4.16
N VAL A 36 -17.99 24.71 -3.65
CA VAL A 36 -17.73 23.27 -3.71
C VAL A 36 -17.68 22.79 -5.16
N LYS A 37 -18.65 23.20 -5.99
CA LYS A 37 -18.70 22.86 -7.42
C LYS A 37 -17.49 23.39 -8.19
N GLU A 38 -17.05 24.61 -7.88
CA GLU A 38 -15.91 25.25 -8.54
C GLU A 38 -14.58 24.55 -8.20
N VAL A 39 -14.35 24.25 -6.92
CA VAL A 39 -13.16 23.52 -6.46
C VAL A 39 -13.11 22.12 -7.05
N LEU A 40 -14.24 21.41 -7.08
CA LEU A 40 -14.30 20.10 -7.69
C LEU A 40 -13.98 20.18 -9.19
N LYS A 41 -14.59 21.09 -9.95
CA LYS A 41 -14.27 21.30 -11.37
C LYS A 41 -12.79 21.63 -11.62
N PHE A 42 -12.19 22.43 -10.74
CA PHE A 42 -10.76 22.73 -10.80
C PHE A 42 -9.91 21.46 -10.62
N LEU A 43 -10.23 20.67 -9.59
CA LEU A 43 -9.55 19.40 -9.30
C LEU A 43 -9.77 18.36 -10.41
N GLU A 44 -10.94 18.34 -11.06
CA GLU A 44 -11.21 17.47 -12.20
C GLU A 44 -10.28 17.77 -13.37
N LYS A 45 -10.13 19.06 -13.72
CA LYS A 45 -9.21 19.51 -14.78
C LYS A 45 -7.76 19.22 -14.46
N GLN A 46 -7.33 19.51 -13.23
CA GLN A 46 -5.93 19.35 -12.84
C GLN A 46 -5.53 17.87 -12.79
N LYS A 47 -6.41 17.00 -12.29
CA LYS A 47 -6.08 15.58 -12.05
C LYS A 47 -6.59 14.65 -13.15
N LYS A 48 -7.34 15.15 -14.13
CA LYS A 48 -8.02 14.34 -15.17
C LYS A 48 -8.88 13.23 -14.58
N ILE A 49 -9.65 13.57 -13.55
CA ILE A 49 -10.55 12.66 -12.81
C ILE A 49 -11.93 13.30 -12.78
N SER A 50 -13.01 12.51 -12.84
CA SER A 50 -14.37 13.01 -12.65
C SER A 50 -14.87 12.76 -11.22
N PHE A 51 -15.62 13.69 -10.64
CA PHE A 51 -16.22 13.52 -9.31
C PHE A 51 -17.71 13.22 -9.39
N ASP A 52 -18.14 12.27 -8.56
CA ASP A 52 -19.54 11.99 -8.28
C ASP A 52 -19.86 12.51 -6.89
N VAL A 53 -20.67 13.56 -6.77
CA VAL A 53 -20.91 14.25 -5.49
C VAL A 53 -22.16 13.68 -4.83
N VAL A 54 -22.03 13.21 -3.61
CA VAL A 54 -23.15 12.72 -2.79
C VAL A 54 -23.30 13.56 -1.52
N LEU A 55 -24.54 13.81 -1.11
CA LEU A 55 -24.83 14.48 0.14
C LEU A 55 -24.44 13.59 1.33
N ILE A 56 -23.70 14.15 2.28
CA ILE A 56 -23.41 13.51 3.58
C ILE A 56 -23.80 14.44 4.72
N SER A 57 -24.16 13.85 5.87
CA SER A 57 -24.45 14.65 7.06
C SER A 57 -23.18 15.26 7.67
N SER A 58 -23.34 16.38 8.39
CA SER A 58 -22.22 16.99 9.14
C SER A 58 -21.62 16.05 10.19
N SER A 59 -22.43 15.16 10.78
CA SER A 59 -21.96 14.14 11.72
C SER A 59 -21.12 13.08 11.02
N ASN A 60 -21.56 12.55 9.87
CA ASN A 60 -20.77 11.59 9.09
C ASN A 60 -19.46 12.20 8.58
N PHE A 61 -19.47 13.47 8.14
CA PHE A 61 -18.24 14.15 7.73
C PHE A 61 -17.21 14.18 8.86
N LYS A 62 -17.60 14.61 10.07
CA LYS A 62 -16.72 14.66 11.25
C LYS A 62 -16.18 13.28 11.63
N GLU A 63 -17.04 12.26 11.61
CA GLU A 63 -16.67 10.89 11.94
C GLU A 63 -15.66 10.32 10.93
N LEU A 64 -15.92 10.50 9.63
CA LEU A 64 -15.03 10.05 8.57
C LEU A 64 -13.68 10.79 8.65
N LEU A 65 -13.69 12.11 8.83
CA LEU A 65 -12.47 12.92 8.98
C LEU A 65 -11.62 12.41 10.15
N LYS A 66 -12.23 12.16 11.31
CA LYS A 66 -11.57 11.62 12.49
C LYS A 66 -10.95 10.25 12.22
N LYS A 67 -11.70 9.32 11.61
CA LYS A 67 -11.20 7.99 11.22
C LYS A 67 -9.99 8.07 10.29
N TYR A 68 -10.00 8.99 9.33
CA TYR A 68 -8.86 9.21 8.44
C TYR A 68 -7.63 9.76 9.18
N GLU A 69 -7.82 10.67 10.14
CA GLU A 69 -6.72 11.21 10.95
C GLU A 69 -6.12 10.17 11.89
N GLU A 70 -6.96 9.37 12.54
CA GLU A 70 -6.53 8.30 13.45
C GLU A 70 -5.71 7.26 12.70
N ALA A 71 -6.20 6.78 11.55
CA ALA A 71 -5.45 5.84 10.71
C ALA A 71 -4.11 6.42 10.24
N LYS A 72 -4.05 7.72 9.93
CA LYS A 72 -2.79 8.38 9.55
C LYS A 72 -1.83 8.51 10.73
N LYS A 73 -2.33 8.81 11.93
CA LYS A 73 -1.52 8.94 13.16
C LYS A 73 -0.96 7.58 13.61
N GLU A 74 -1.78 6.53 13.57
CA GLU A 74 -1.34 5.17 13.87
C GLU A 74 -0.25 4.73 12.90
N LEU A 75 -0.47 4.94 11.60
CA LEU A 75 0.55 4.64 10.60
C LEU A 75 1.85 5.42 10.81
N ALA A 76 1.77 6.71 11.16
CA ALA A 76 2.96 7.51 11.43
C ALA A 76 3.76 6.97 12.63
N LYS A 77 3.08 6.53 13.70
CA LYS A 77 3.72 5.91 14.88
C LYS A 77 4.41 4.58 14.54
N VAL A 78 3.76 3.76 13.72
CA VAL A 78 4.30 2.47 13.22
C VAL A 78 5.59 2.73 12.43
N VAL A 79 5.56 3.70 11.51
CA VAL A 79 6.75 4.08 10.71
C VAL A 79 7.86 4.65 11.59
N GLU A 80 7.54 5.52 12.56
CA GLU A 80 8.54 6.10 13.48
C GLU A 80 9.23 5.02 14.34
N THR A 81 8.45 4.03 14.80
CA THR A 81 8.98 2.93 15.62
C THR A 81 9.88 2.03 14.79
N MET A 82 9.44 1.69 13.56
CA MET A 82 10.26 0.99 12.58
C MET A 82 11.58 1.72 12.32
N GLU A 83 11.54 3.02 12.07
CA GLU A 83 12.75 3.83 11.86
C GLU A 83 13.73 3.71 13.02
N LYS A 84 13.24 3.76 14.26
CA LYS A 84 14.08 3.62 15.46
C LYS A 84 14.68 2.22 15.57
N GLU A 85 13.92 1.17 15.28
CA GLU A 85 14.43 -0.21 15.31
C GLU A 85 15.48 -0.44 14.23
N VAL A 86 15.21 0.01 13.00
CA VAL A 86 16.15 -0.11 11.88
C VAL A 86 17.42 0.71 12.15
N LYS A 87 17.31 1.94 12.67
CA LYS A 87 18.47 2.79 13.02
C LYS A 87 19.38 2.18 14.09
N LYS A 88 18.88 1.30 14.96
CA LYS A 88 19.71 0.57 15.92
C LYS A 88 20.55 -0.52 15.24
N VAL A 89 20.06 -1.06 14.14
CA VAL A 89 20.70 -2.16 13.40
C VAL A 89 21.66 -1.64 12.33
N LEU A 90 21.42 -0.44 11.80
CA LEU A 90 22.26 0.21 10.79
C LEU A 90 23.78 0.24 11.12
N PRO A 91 24.22 0.58 12.34
CA PRO A 91 25.66 0.64 12.67
C PRO A 91 26.34 -0.74 12.66
N GLU A 92 25.57 -1.82 12.88
CA GLU A 92 26.09 -3.18 12.90
C GLU A 92 26.29 -3.75 11.49
N ILE A 93 25.71 -3.11 10.46
CA ILE A 93 25.93 -3.45 9.05
C ILE A 93 27.34 -2.98 8.66
N SER A 94 28.35 -3.75 9.06
CA SER A 94 29.75 -3.51 8.69
C SER A 94 29.91 -3.72 7.19
N ILE A 95 30.39 -2.69 6.48
CA ILE A 95 30.70 -2.77 5.05
C ILE A 95 32.06 -3.46 4.93
N THR A 96 32.08 -4.79 4.83
CA THR A 96 33.32 -5.50 4.48
C THR A 96 33.66 -5.22 3.02
N GLU A 97 34.89 -4.80 2.74
CA GLU A 97 35.41 -4.46 1.40
C GLU A 97 35.39 -5.65 0.39
N GLU A 98 34.99 -6.85 0.82
CA GLU A 98 35.15 -8.09 0.06
C GLU A 98 33.87 -8.67 -0.55
N GLY A 99 32.73 -7.98 -0.50
CA GLY A 99 31.52 -8.42 -1.22
C GLY A 99 31.03 -9.83 -0.86
N ARG A 100 31.46 -10.41 0.26
CA ARG A 100 31.02 -11.72 0.73
C ARG A 100 29.62 -11.61 1.33
N LEU A 101 28.67 -12.10 0.54
CA LEU A 101 27.25 -12.27 0.84
C LEU A 101 27.00 -13.37 1.87
N THR A 102 27.69 -13.35 3.01
CA THR A 102 27.33 -14.20 4.15
C THR A 102 26.38 -13.42 5.04
N GLU A 103 25.27 -14.06 5.36
CA GLU A 103 24.18 -13.64 6.25
C GLU A 103 24.62 -12.66 7.34
N ALA A 104 24.68 -11.36 7.02
CA ALA A 104 24.89 -10.34 8.03
C ALA A 104 23.62 -10.31 8.87
N PRO A 105 23.64 -10.76 10.15
CA PRO A 105 22.44 -10.76 11.00
C PRO A 105 21.71 -9.40 11.00
N PRO A 106 22.41 -8.25 10.92
CA PRO A 106 21.78 -6.94 10.77
C PRO A 106 20.90 -6.76 9.52
N VAL A 107 21.30 -7.28 8.36
CA VAL A 107 20.50 -7.17 7.12
C VAL A 107 19.25 -8.04 7.19
N VAL A 108 19.40 -9.23 7.78
CA VAL A 108 18.26 -10.14 8.02
C VAL A 108 17.23 -9.45 8.90
N LYS A 109 17.67 -8.89 10.04
CA LYS A 109 16.82 -8.18 10.98
C LYS A 109 16.16 -6.95 10.35
N ALA A 110 16.88 -6.19 9.52
CA ALA A 110 16.29 -5.06 8.80
C ALA A 110 15.14 -5.49 7.88
N ILE A 111 15.29 -6.58 7.12
CA ILE A 111 14.23 -7.13 6.27
C ILE A 111 13.06 -7.64 7.11
N GLU A 112 13.30 -8.36 8.20
CA GLU A 112 12.26 -8.83 9.13
C GLU A 112 11.47 -7.67 9.73
N THR A 113 12.16 -6.63 10.18
CA THR A 113 11.55 -5.40 10.70
C THR A 113 10.70 -4.72 9.62
N ILE A 114 11.21 -4.56 8.39
CA ILE A 114 10.44 -4.00 7.27
C ILE A 114 9.16 -4.81 7.01
N LEU A 115 9.26 -6.15 6.97
CA LEU A 115 8.14 -7.04 6.72
C LEU A 115 7.09 -6.96 7.85
N LYS A 116 7.52 -6.99 9.11
CA LYS A 116 6.66 -6.83 10.28
C LYS A 116 5.84 -5.54 10.20
N TYR A 117 6.51 -4.41 10.03
CA TYR A 117 5.84 -3.11 10.03
C TYR A 117 5.01 -2.86 8.77
N ALA A 118 5.34 -3.50 7.64
CA ALA A 118 4.48 -3.49 6.46
C ALA A 118 3.15 -4.22 6.73
N ILE A 119 3.17 -5.34 7.45
CA ILE A 119 1.96 -6.07 7.83
C ILE A 119 1.15 -5.29 8.87
N GLU A 120 1.78 -4.82 9.94
CA GLU A 120 1.13 -4.01 10.98
C GLU A 120 0.50 -2.74 10.38
N GLY A 121 1.21 -2.06 9.48
CA GLY A 121 0.73 -0.92 8.71
C GLY A 121 -0.27 -1.25 7.60
N SER A 122 -0.67 -2.52 7.45
CA SER A 122 -1.62 -2.98 6.42
C SER A 122 -1.24 -2.59 4.99
N ALA A 123 0.05 -2.66 4.66
CA ALA A 123 0.53 -2.43 3.31
C ALA A 123 0.11 -3.55 2.35
N SER A 124 -0.16 -3.21 1.09
CA SER A 124 -0.38 -4.15 -0.01
C SER A 124 0.91 -4.51 -0.75
N ASP A 125 1.83 -3.55 -0.86
CA ASP A 125 3.10 -3.71 -1.54
C ASP A 125 4.21 -3.00 -0.75
N ILE A 126 5.40 -3.60 -0.73
CA ILE A 126 6.64 -3.00 -0.25
C ILE A 126 7.51 -2.73 -1.47
N HIS A 127 8.02 -1.51 -1.57
CA HIS A 127 8.92 -1.08 -2.64
C HIS A 127 10.28 -0.77 -2.03
N LEU A 128 11.33 -1.47 -2.47
CA LEU A 128 12.72 -1.16 -2.19
C LEU A 128 13.35 -0.61 -3.48
N GLU A 129 13.77 0.65 -3.46
CA GLU A 129 14.19 1.36 -4.67
C GLU A 129 15.55 2.03 -4.46
N PRO A 130 16.52 1.82 -5.36
CA PRO A 130 17.76 2.57 -5.35
C PRO A 130 17.54 3.95 -5.97
N LEU A 131 18.00 4.99 -5.27
CA LEU A 131 18.16 6.34 -5.77
C LEU A 131 19.67 6.68 -5.85
N PRO A 132 20.08 7.76 -6.54
CA PRO A 132 21.49 8.09 -6.71
C PRO A 132 22.30 8.23 -5.40
N LYS A 133 21.65 8.60 -4.30
CA LYS A 133 22.30 8.91 -3.00
C LYS A 133 21.81 8.07 -1.83
N GLU A 134 20.69 7.37 -2.00
CA GLU A 134 20.04 6.63 -0.92
C GLU A 134 19.27 5.45 -1.49
N SER A 135 19.03 4.43 -0.66
CA SER A 135 18.04 3.40 -0.93
C SER A 135 16.78 3.72 -0.14
N ILE A 136 15.63 3.76 -0.79
CA ILE A 136 14.36 4.09 -0.13
C ILE A 136 13.48 2.86 -0.01
N VAL A 137 12.74 2.78 1.09
CA VAL A 137 11.61 1.86 1.24
C VAL A 137 10.32 2.66 1.24
N ARG A 138 9.36 2.20 0.44
CA ARG A 138 8.00 2.75 0.40
C ARG A 138 6.98 1.65 0.63
N PHE A 139 5.94 1.94 1.40
CA PHE A 139 4.79 1.05 1.54
C PHE A 139 3.64 1.57 0.70
N ARG A 140 2.96 0.68 -0.03
CA ARG A 140 1.66 0.97 -0.61
C ARG A 140 0.59 0.66 0.42
N ILE A 141 -0.07 1.69 0.94
CA ILE A 141 -1.14 1.56 1.94
C ILE A 141 -2.36 2.28 1.40
N LEU A 142 -3.50 1.59 1.35
CA LEU A 142 -4.75 2.10 0.75
C LEU A 142 -4.53 2.66 -0.67
N GLY A 143 -3.71 1.96 -1.47
CA GLY A 143 -3.38 2.33 -2.84
C GLY A 143 -2.29 3.41 -2.99
N LYS A 144 -1.85 4.05 -1.90
CA LYS A 144 -0.89 5.16 -1.91
C LYS A 144 0.50 4.72 -1.49
N LEU A 145 1.51 5.19 -2.21
CA LEU A 145 2.91 4.96 -1.85
C LEU A 145 3.37 6.02 -0.84
N THR A 146 3.81 5.56 0.32
CA THR A 146 4.35 6.40 1.39
C THR A 146 5.81 6.05 1.59
N LYS A 147 6.72 7.04 1.55
CA LYS A 147 8.13 6.85 1.90
C LYS A 147 8.23 6.57 3.39
N THR A 148 8.80 5.43 3.77
CA THR A 148 8.83 4.96 5.16
C THR A 148 10.24 4.85 5.73
N LEU A 149 11.23 4.46 4.94
CA LEU A 149 12.63 4.39 5.40
C LEU A 149 13.58 4.87 4.32
N THR A 150 14.75 5.30 4.78
CA THR A 150 15.92 5.55 3.96
C THR A 150 17.10 4.78 4.51
N PHE A 151 17.94 4.31 3.60
CA PHE A 151 19.13 3.55 3.86
C PHE A 151 20.29 4.16 3.07
N PRO A 152 21.53 4.09 3.58
CA PRO A 152 22.71 4.39 2.77
C PRO A 152 22.73 3.53 1.50
N VAL A 153 23.13 4.10 0.36
CA VAL A 153 23.13 3.38 -0.93
C VAL A 153 23.99 2.11 -0.89
N GLN A 154 25.03 2.09 -0.06
CA GLN A 154 26.00 1.00 0.10
C GLN A 154 25.34 -0.32 0.54
N ILE A 155 24.24 -0.25 1.30
CA ILE A 155 23.58 -1.45 1.82
C ILE A 155 22.48 -1.98 0.89
N HIS A 156 22.16 -1.26 -0.19
CA HIS A 156 21.08 -1.60 -1.09
C HIS A 156 21.24 -3.00 -1.70
N ALA A 157 22.42 -3.30 -2.22
CA ALA A 157 22.71 -4.61 -2.83
C ALA A 157 22.55 -5.76 -1.83
N ALA A 158 22.92 -5.55 -0.56
CA ALA A 158 22.74 -6.56 0.49
C ALA A 158 21.26 -6.82 0.80
N LEU A 159 20.43 -5.77 0.84
CA LEU A 159 18.98 -5.90 1.02
C LEU A 159 18.34 -6.66 -0.15
N VAL A 160 18.70 -6.32 -1.39
CA VAL A 160 18.23 -7.03 -2.59
C VAL A 160 18.63 -8.50 -2.56
N ALA A 161 19.91 -8.79 -2.26
CA ALA A 161 20.41 -10.16 -2.19
C ALA A 161 19.67 -10.98 -1.13
N ARG A 162 19.41 -10.41 0.06
CA ARG A 162 18.63 -11.10 1.09
C ARG A 162 17.21 -11.43 0.61
N ILE A 163 16.54 -10.51 -0.08
CA ILE A 163 15.20 -10.78 -0.64
C ILE A 163 15.28 -11.85 -1.74
N LYS A 164 16.31 -11.83 -2.59
CA LYS A 164 16.53 -12.87 -3.60
C LYS A 164 16.72 -14.25 -2.98
N ILE A 165 17.50 -14.37 -1.90
CA ILE A 165 17.68 -15.62 -1.16
C ILE A 165 16.33 -16.13 -0.66
N LEU A 166 15.54 -15.29 0.00
CA LEU A 166 14.21 -15.67 0.51
C LEU A 166 13.29 -16.17 -0.60
N ALA A 167 13.32 -15.53 -1.76
CA ALA A 167 12.49 -15.84 -2.92
C ALA A 167 13.08 -16.91 -3.87
N ASN A 168 14.21 -17.53 -3.51
CA ASN A 168 14.95 -18.50 -4.33
C ASN A 168 15.30 -17.97 -5.73
N LEU A 169 15.78 -16.73 -5.81
CA LEU A 169 16.19 -16.04 -7.03
C LEU A 169 17.72 -16.05 -7.19
N ARG A 170 18.17 -15.86 -8.44
CA ARG A 170 19.60 -15.78 -8.75
C ARG A 170 20.18 -14.46 -8.28
N ILE A 171 21.11 -14.54 -7.32
CA ILE A 171 21.78 -13.38 -6.72
C ILE A 171 22.81 -12.79 -7.68
N ASP A 172 23.48 -13.65 -8.45
CA ASP A 172 24.50 -13.32 -9.45
C ASP A 172 23.94 -12.61 -10.68
N GLU A 173 22.66 -12.83 -11.00
CA GLU A 173 22.01 -12.20 -12.15
C GLU A 173 21.26 -10.94 -11.71
N THR A 174 21.67 -9.79 -12.24
CA THR A 174 21.13 -8.47 -11.90
C THR A 174 20.62 -7.68 -13.12
N ARG A 175 20.77 -8.23 -14.34
CA ARG A 175 20.53 -7.53 -15.60
C ARG A 175 19.16 -7.83 -16.21
N ILE A 176 18.47 -8.85 -15.72
CA ILE A 176 17.13 -9.23 -16.17
C ILE A 176 16.13 -9.18 -15.01
N PRO A 177 14.85 -8.88 -15.28
CA PRO A 177 13.80 -9.01 -14.27
C PRO A 177 13.70 -10.45 -13.76
N GLN A 178 13.41 -10.61 -12.47
CA GLN A 178 13.19 -11.92 -11.85
C GLN A 178 11.91 -11.89 -11.01
N ASP A 179 11.13 -12.97 -11.06
CA ASP A 179 9.92 -13.13 -10.25
C ASP A 179 10.07 -14.36 -9.35
N GLY A 180 9.68 -14.22 -8.10
CA GLY A 180 9.75 -15.29 -7.10
C GLY A 180 8.62 -15.19 -6.10
N ARG A 181 8.59 -16.14 -5.17
CA ARG A 181 7.65 -16.16 -4.06
C ARG A 181 8.32 -16.73 -2.82
N PHE A 182 7.89 -16.27 -1.66
CA PHE A 182 8.24 -16.91 -0.40
C PHE A 182 7.11 -16.70 0.61
N SER A 183 7.12 -17.51 1.66
CA SER A 183 6.15 -17.38 2.75
C SER A 183 6.91 -17.18 4.05
N PHE A 184 6.30 -16.48 5.00
CA PHE A 184 6.79 -16.40 6.36
C PHE A 184 5.64 -16.45 7.37
N VAL A 185 5.95 -16.75 8.61
CA VAL A 185 4.97 -16.77 9.70
C VAL A 185 5.08 -15.45 10.46
N PHE A 186 3.96 -14.75 10.59
CA PHE A 186 3.83 -13.53 11.36
C PHE A 186 2.67 -13.71 12.34
N GLU A 187 2.90 -13.60 13.66
CA GLU A 187 1.84 -13.75 14.68
C GLU A 187 0.98 -15.02 14.51
N GLY A 188 1.62 -16.15 14.19
CA GLY A 188 0.93 -17.44 14.01
C GLY A 188 0.15 -17.61 12.71
N ARG A 189 0.12 -16.61 11.82
CA ARG A 189 -0.46 -16.70 10.47
C ARG A 189 0.61 -16.76 9.38
N LYS A 190 0.36 -17.56 8.36
CA LYS A 190 1.21 -17.67 7.17
C LYS A 190 0.90 -16.52 6.21
N ILE A 191 1.91 -15.73 5.87
CA ILE A 191 1.84 -14.64 4.91
C ILE A 191 2.65 -15.03 3.68
N ASP A 192 2.03 -14.95 2.51
CA ASP A 192 2.69 -15.22 1.24
C ASP A 192 3.10 -13.90 0.60
N LEU A 193 4.32 -13.85 0.02
CA LEU A 193 4.75 -12.73 -0.80
C LEU A 193 5.05 -13.17 -2.20
N ARG A 194 4.66 -12.31 -3.14
CA ARG A 194 5.20 -12.33 -4.50
C ARG A 194 6.29 -11.27 -4.61
N VAL A 195 7.46 -11.68 -5.07
CA VAL A 195 8.63 -10.82 -5.24
C VAL A 195 8.87 -10.62 -6.71
N SER A 196 9.16 -9.39 -7.11
CA SER A 196 9.66 -9.07 -8.44
C SER A 196 10.87 -8.14 -8.31
N THR A 197 11.97 -8.47 -8.98
CA THR A 197 13.13 -7.59 -9.13
C THR A 197 13.19 -7.05 -10.56
N PHE A 198 13.65 -5.81 -10.71
CA PHE A 198 13.79 -5.17 -12.01
C PHE A 198 15.08 -4.33 -12.06
N PRO A 199 15.93 -4.50 -13.08
CA PRO A 199 17.16 -3.72 -13.22
C PRO A 199 16.84 -2.23 -13.46
N THR A 200 17.54 -1.34 -12.74
CA THR A 200 17.45 0.11 -12.93
C THR A 200 18.85 0.73 -12.99
N SER A 201 18.94 2.03 -13.30
CA SER A 201 20.22 2.74 -13.44
C SER A 201 21.10 2.76 -12.18
N TYR A 202 20.50 2.57 -10.99
CA TYR A 202 21.22 2.66 -9.70
C TYR A 202 21.25 1.35 -8.92
N GLY A 203 20.82 0.24 -9.54
CA GLY A 203 20.68 -1.07 -8.91
C GLY A 203 19.33 -1.72 -9.22
N GLU A 204 19.02 -2.82 -8.56
CA GLU A 204 17.74 -3.50 -8.75
C GLU A 204 16.63 -2.89 -7.89
N LYS A 205 15.54 -2.50 -8.52
CA LYS A 205 14.29 -2.22 -7.82
C LYS A 205 13.62 -3.53 -7.43
N VAL A 206 13.19 -3.64 -6.18
CA VAL A 206 12.45 -4.82 -5.68
C VAL A 206 11.07 -4.40 -5.22
N VAL A 207 10.07 -5.17 -5.63
CA VAL A 207 8.68 -5.02 -5.18
C VAL A 207 8.22 -6.33 -4.56
N LEU A 208 7.68 -6.26 -3.35
CA LEU A 208 7.08 -7.39 -2.64
C LEU A 208 5.59 -7.11 -2.49
N ARG A 209 4.75 -7.93 -3.12
CA ARG A 209 3.30 -7.90 -2.90
C ARG A 209 2.95 -8.84 -1.76
N ILE A 210 2.29 -8.30 -0.74
CA ILE A 210 1.85 -9.04 0.43
C ILE A 210 0.49 -9.67 0.12
N LEU A 211 0.40 -10.98 0.23
CA LEU A 211 -0.82 -11.77 0.09
C LEU A 211 -1.15 -12.36 1.47
N ASP A 212 -2.06 -11.69 2.17
CA ASP A 212 -2.57 -12.14 3.46
C ASP A 212 -3.87 -12.94 3.23
N PRO A 213 -3.85 -14.28 3.35
CA PRO A 213 -5.01 -15.12 3.07
C PRO A 213 -6.18 -14.84 4.02
N GLN A 214 -5.95 -14.34 5.23
CA GLN A 214 -7.02 -14.01 6.17
C GLN A 214 -7.75 -12.72 5.80
N LYS A 215 -7.09 -11.76 5.12
CA LYS A 215 -7.77 -10.58 4.56
C LYS A 215 -8.72 -10.92 3.40
N GLY A 216 -8.54 -12.08 2.77
CA GLY A 216 -9.25 -12.49 1.55
C GLY A 216 -10.60 -13.19 1.78
N LEU A 217 -10.83 -13.78 2.95
CA LEU A 217 -12.08 -14.50 3.25
C LEU A 217 -13.13 -13.54 3.86
N LYS A 218 -13.61 -12.59 3.06
CA LYS A 218 -14.78 -11.79 3.44
C LYS A 218 -16.05 -12.54 3.08
N LYS A 219 -17.03 -12.52 3.99
CA LYS A 219 -18.38 -12.97 3.64
C LYS A 219 -18.97 -12.04 2.58
N VAL A 220 -19.90 -12.54 1.77
CA VAL A 220 -20.52 -11.75 0.69
C VAL A 220 -21.18 -10.48 1.23
N GLU A 221 -21.71 -10.55 2.44
CA GLU A 221 -22.35 -9.44 3.17
C GLU A 221 -21.34 -8.34 3.55
N GLU A 222 -20.06 -8.68 3.68
CA GLU A 222 -18.97 -7.77 4.04
C GLU A 222 -18.29 -7.13 2.82
N LEU A 223 -18.65 -7.56 1.60
CA LEU A 223 -18.13 -7.02 0.35
C LEU A 223 -18.74 -5.66 -0.02
N GLY A 224 -19.66 -5.14 0.80
CA GLY A 224 -20.31 -3.84 0.59
C GLY A 224 -21.58 -3.90 -0.26
N LEU A 225 -22.03 -5.10 -0.65
CA LEU A 225 -23.36 -5.31 -1.23
C LEU A 225 -24.42 -5.17 -0.13
N LYS A 226 -25.48 -4.42 -0.41
CA LYS A 226 -26.59 -4.18 0.54
C LYS A 226 -27.94 -4.29 -0.14
N GLY A 227 -28.95 -4.65 0.64
CA GLY A 227 -30.35 -4.74 0.22
C GLY A 227 -30.54 -5.59 -1.04
N LYS A 228 -31.29 -5.06 -2.00
CA LYS A 228 -31.65 -5.76 -3.25
C LYS A 228 -30.45 -6.29 -4.03
N ASN A 229 -29.31 -5.59 -4.04
CA ASN A 229 -28.12 -6.03 -4.77
C ASN A 229 -27.48 -7.28 -4.13
N LEU A 230 -27.50 -7.38 -2.80
CA LEU A 230 -27.04 -8.55 -2.07
C LEU A 230 -27.95 -9.75 -2.35
N GLU A 231 -29.26 -9.54 -2.32
CA GLU A 231 -30.24 -10.61 -2.61
C GLU A 231 -30.11 -11.16 -4.03
N ILE A 232 -29.96 -10.28 -5.03
CA ILE A 232 -29.77 -10.70 -6.43
C ILE A 232 -28.49 -11.51 -6.57
N PHE A 233 -27.39 -11.06 -5.97
CA PHE A 233 -26.11 -11.75 -6.03
C PHE A 233 -26.17 -13.11 -5.33
N GLN A 234 -26.74 -13.18 -4.11
CA GLN A 234 -26.93 -14.43 -3.36
C GLN A 234 -27.79 -15.44 -4.13
N LYS A 235 -28.89 -14.99 -4.76
CA LYS A 235 -29.72 -15.86 -5.61
C LYS A 235 -28.96 -16.35 -6.85
N ALA A 236 -28.13 -15.49 -7.45
CA ALA A 236 -27.36 -15.83 -8.64
C ALA A 236 -26.30 -16.91 -8.35
N ILE A 237 -25.55 -16.79 -7.25
CA ILE A 237 -24.51 -17.75 -6.87
C ILE A 237 -25.06 -19.12 -6.45
N GLN A 238 -26.33 -19.19 -6.04
CA GLN A 238 -27.00 -20.44 -5.68
C GLN A 238 -27.57 -21.20 -6.89
N ARG A 239 -27.54 -20.63 -8.09
CA ARG A 239 -28.04 -21.31 -9.29
C ARG A 239 -27.14 -22.50 -9.66
N PRO A 240 -27.73 -23.64 -10.07
CA PRO A 240 -26.96 -24.85 -10.37
C PRO A 240 -26.06 -24.72 -11.60
N TYR A 241 -26.36 -23.78 -12.50
CA TYR A 241 -25.58 -23.49 -13.70
C TYR A 241 -25.80 -22.03 -14.16
N GLY A 242 -24.80 -21.47 -14.84
CA GLY A 242 -24.80 -20.11 -15.35
C GLY A 242 -23.42 -19.46 -15.24
N MET A 243 -23.29 -18.25 -15.79
CA MET A 243 -22.07 -17.45 -15.71
C MET A 243 -22.31 -16.19 -14.89
N ILE A 244 -21.42 -15.90 -13.93
CA ILE A 244 -21.38 -14.64 -13.19
C ILE A 244 -20.11 -13.92 -13.61
N LEU A 245 -20.27 -12.78 -14.28
CA LEU A 245 -19.16 -11.96 -14.72
C LEU A 245 -18.89 -10.85 -13.70
N ILE A 246 -17.74 -10.94 -13.02
CA ILE A 246 -17.26 -9.89 -12.11
C ILE A 246 -16.27 -9.03 -12.89
N THR A 247 -16.64 -7.78 -13.17
CA THR A 247 -15.80 -6.85 -13.93
C THR A 247 -15.35 -5.70 -13.06
N GLY A 248 -14.10 -5.28 -13.24
CA GLY A 248 -13.53 -4.10 -12.61
C GLY A 248 -12.13 -3.83 -13.15
N PRO A 249 -11.59 -2.61 -12.96
CA PRO A 249 -10.17 -2.36 -13.20
C PRO A 249 -9.31 -3.17 -12.22
N THR A 250 -8.00 -3.23 -12.45
CA THR A 250 -7.08 -3.91 -11.51
C THR A 250 -7.11 -3.27 -10.12
N GLY A 251 -7.54 -4.03 -9.11
CA GLY A 251 -7.61 -3.64 -7.69
C GLY A 251 -9.01 -3.26 -7.26
#